data_AF-A0A948G4W8-F1
#
_entry.id   AF-A0A948G4W8-F1
#
_cell.length_a   1.000
_cell.length_b   1.000
_cell.length_c   1.000
_cell.angle_alpha   90.00
_cell.angle_beta   90.00
_cell.angle_gamma   90.00
#
_symmetry.space_group_name_H-M   'P 1'
#
loop_
_entity.id
_entity.type
_entity.pdbx_description
1 polymer ?
#
loop_
_entity_poly.entity_id
_entity_poly.type
_entity_poly.pdbx_seq_one_letter_code
_entity_poly.pdbx_strand_id
1 'polypeptide(L)'
;MNKTSELIKIAQDLASNTPAFHDIKGPGKGDHATKAFMLEMQKLAHDAFGYDYSEKKISRPTNFAVDFWFPDEMTVVEFALTLRNSSSEFHKDIFKVLLSVDSGEKVNRLVFISKPGAIKRHSEPASKAITNWLKKKYEIEITIIELK
;
A
#
# COMPACT_ATOMS: atom_id res chain seq x y z
N MET A 1 -18.66 2.06 -7.45
CA MET A 1 -18.14 1.82 -6.09
C MET A 1 -16.69 2.27 -6.07
N ASN A 2 -16.27 3.02 -5.05
CA ASN A 2 -14.87 3.41 -4.89
C ASN A 2 -14.13 2.25 -4.19
N LYS A 3 -13.43 1.42 -4.96
CA LYS A 3 -12.72 0.22 -4.50
C LYS A 3 -11.62 0.56 -3.52
N THR A 4 -10.89 1.66 -3.75
CA THR A 4 -9.89 2.13 -2.80
C THR A 4 -10.51 2.43 -1.44
N SER A 5 -11.64 3.15 -1.39
CA SER A 5 -12.34 3.44 -0.14
C SER A 5 -12.88 2.18 0.55
N GLU A 6 -13.42 1.24 -0.22
CA GLU A 6 -13.93 -0.02 0.33
C GLU A 6 -12.77 -0.89 0.85
N LEU A 7 -11.64 -0.97 0.14
CA LEU A 7 -10.45 -1.69 0.58
C LEU A 7 -9.91 -1.11 1.90
N ILE A 8 -9.88 0.23 2.02
CA ILE A 8 -9.49 0.90 3.26
C ILE A 8 -10.42 0.49 4.40
N LYS A 9 -11.74 0.45 4.16
CA LYS A 9 -12.72 0.04 5.17
C LYS A 9 -12.51 -1.41 5.59
N ILE A 10 -12.35 -2.33 4.65
CA ILE A 10 -12.02 -3.74 4.92
C ILE A 10 -10.75 -3.84 5.77
N ALA A 11 -9.71 -3.07 5.44
CA ALA A 11 -8.46 -3.07 6.18
C ALA A 11 -8.63 -2.54 7.62
N GLN A 12 -9.44 -1.51 7.83
CA GLN A 12 -9.76 -1.00 9.17
C GLN A 12 -10.51 -2.07 9.98
N ASP A 13 -11.57 -2.65 9.40
CA ASP A 13 -12.38 -3.66 10.07
C ASP A 13 -11.54 -4.90 10.43
N LEU A 14 -10.65 -5.34 9.52
CA LEU A 14 -9.76 -6.47 9.78
C LEU A 14 -8.74 -6.16 10.88
N ALA A 15 -8.15 -4.96 10.87
CA ALA A 15 -7.20 -4.54 11.90
C ALA A 15 -7.85 -4.48 13.28
N SER A 16 -9.03 -3.86 13.38
CA SER A 16 -9.82 -3.77 14.61
C SER A 16 -10.24 -5.14 15.16
N ASN A 17 -10.49 -6.12 14.29
CA ASN A 17 -10.86 -7.49 14.67
C ASN A 17 -9.66 -8.42 14.88
N THR A 18 -8.42 -7.96 14.64
CA THR A 18 -7.21 -8.77 14.81
C THR A 18 -6.59 -8.49 16.18
N PRO A 19 -6.61 -9.47 17.12
CA PRO A 19 -6.02 -9.28 18.44
C PRO A 19 -4.53 -8.92 18.35
N ALA A 20 -4.09 -7.95 19.16
CA ALA A 20 -2.69 -7.54 19.22
C ALA A 20 -2.13 -7.14 17.83
N PHE A 21 -2.96 -6.58 16.94
CA PHE A 21 -2.52 -6.15 15.61
C PHE A 21 -1.37 -5.14 15.69
N HIS A 22 -1.47 -4.17 16.61
CA HIS A 22 -0.50 -3.10 16.79
C HIS A 22 0.76 -3.54 17.55
N ASP A 23 0.76 -4.71 18.19
CA ASP A 23 1.91 -5.19 18.96
C ASP A 23 3.15 -5.34 18.07
N ILE A 24 4.29 -4.90 18.60
CA ILE A 24 5.59 -5.09 17.95
C ILE A 24 6.00 -6.55 18.13
N LYS A 25 5.89 -7.31 17.05
CA LYS A 25 6.36 -8.70 16.98
C LYS A 25 7.81 -8.68 16.46
N GLY A 26 8.68 -9.49 17.06
CA GLY A 26 10.06 -9.66 16.59
C GLY A 26 10.15 -10.31 15.20
N PRO A 27 11.36 -10.42 14.63
CA PRO A 27 11.58 -11.10 13.34
C PRO A 27 10.94 -12.49 13.29
N GLY A 28 10.44 -12.91 12.13
CA GLY A 28 9.70 -14.16 11.96
C GLY A 28 8.24 -14.05 12.43
N LYS A 29 8.00 -13.78 13.72
CA LYS A 29 6.63 -13.63 14.25
C LYS A 29 5.89 -12.46 13.61
N GLY A 30 6.58 -11.34 13.38
CA GLY A 30 6.05 -10.20 12.64
C GLY A 30 5.69 -10.58 11.21
N ASP A 31 6.59 -11.28 10.52
CA ASP A 31 6.39 -11.68 9.12
C ASP A 31 5.21 -12.64 8.96
N HIS A 32 5.06 -13.61 9.88
CA HIS A 32 3.90 -14.50 9.91
C HIS A 32 2.59 -13.75 10.16
N ALA A 33 2.58 -12.78 11.08
CA ALA A 33 1.40 -11.98 11.36
C ALA A 33 1.01 -11.10 10.15
N THR A 34 1.98 -10.44 9.51
CA THR A 34 1.77 -9.67 8.28
C THR A 34 1.24 -10.56 7.18
N LYS A 35 1.84 -11.73 6.94
CA LYS A 35 1.37 -12.68 5.93
C LYS A 35 -0.06 -13.15 6.19
N ALA A 36 -0.38 -13.49 7.43
CA ALA A 36 -1.73 -13.92 7.79
C ALA A 36 -2.76 -12.80 7.57
N PHE A 37 -2.41 -11.56 7.95
CA PHE A 37 -3.24 -10.39 7.70
C PHE A 37 -3.47 -10.16 6.21
N MET A 38 -2.40 -10.22 5.40
CA MET A 38 -2.50 -10.01 3.95
C MET A 38 -3.32 -11.09 3.24
N LEU A 39 -3.21 -12.36 3.66
CA LEU A 39 -4.03 -13.44 3.11
C LEU A 39 -5.53 -13.23 3.38
N GLU A 40 -5.90 -12.81 4.60
CA GLU A 40 -7.30 -12.53 4.90
C GLU A 40 -7.78 -11.25 4.20
N MET A 41 -6.93 -10.22 4.08
CA MET A 41 -7.23 -9.02 3.28
C MET A 41 -7.56 -9.37 1.83
N GLN A 42 -6.72 -10.19 1.19
CA GLN A 42 -6.90 -10.60 -0.21
C GLN A 42 -8.22 -11.36 -0.39
N LYS A 43 -8.53 -12.27 0.54
CA LYS A 43 -9.79 -13.02 0.54
C LYS A 43 -11.01 -12.09 0.69
N LEU A 44 -11.01 -11.22 1.69
CA LEU A 44 -12.12 -10.27 1.92
C LEU A 44 -12.29 -9.30 0.73
N ALA A 45 -11.19 -8.84 0.15
CA ALA A 45 -11.23 -7.99 -1.04
C ALA A 45 -11.77 -8.74 -2.27
N HIS A 46 -11.38 -10.01 -2.46
CA HIS A 46 -11.92 -10.84 -3.54
C HIS A 46 -13.44 -11.02 -3.40
N ASP A 47 -13.91 -11.34 -2.19
CA ASP A 47 -15.34 -11.50 -1.89
C ASP A 47 -16.12 -10.20 -2.14
N ALA A 48 -15.53 -9.05 -1.79
CA ALA A 48 -16.15 -7.73 -1.95
C ALA A 48 -16.20 -7.26 -3.42
N PHE A 49 -15.15 -7.53 -4.21
CA PHE A 49 -15.01 -6.99 -5.56
C PHE A 49 -15.40 -7.96 -6.67
N GLY A 50 -15.51 -9.26 -6.38
CA GLY A 50 -15.78 -10.31 -7.37
C GLY A 50 -14.65 -10.50 -8.40
N TYR A 51 -13.51 -9.84 -8.19
CA TYR A 51 -12.33 -9.93 -9.04
C TYR A 51 -11.08 -9.78 -8.17
N ASP A 52 -10.05 -10.57 -8.46
CA ASP A 52 -8.78 -10.45 -7.77
C ASP A 52 -7.97 -9.27 -8.34
N TYR A 53 -7.87 -8.20 -7.55
CA TYR A 53 -7.03 -7.03 -7.82
C TYR A 53 -5.67 -7.06 -7.10
N SER A 54 -5.38 -8.14 -6.37
CA SER A 54 -4.19 -8.24 -5.54
C SER A 54 -2.96 -8.75 -6.30
N GLU A 55 -1.77 -8.45 -5.75
CA GLU A 55 -0.47 -8.97 -6.20
C GLU A 55 -0.21 -8.78 -7.71
N LYS A 56 -0.69 -7.65 -8.26
CA LYS A 56 -0.62 -7.41 -9.72
C LYS A 56 0.75 -6.92 -10.13
N LYS A 57 1.28 -7.54 -11.18
CA LYS A 57 2.49 -7.11 -11.86
C LYS A 57 2.16 -6.03 -12.89
N ILE A 58 2.17 -4.78 -12.44
CA ILE A 58 1.83 -3.62 -13.29
C ILE A 58 3.01 -3.11 -14.13
N SER A 59 4.23 -3.62 -13.89
CA SER A 59 5.40 -3.38 -14.73
C SER A 59 5.95 -4.72 -15.23
N ARG A 60 5.75 -5.03 -16.52
CA ARG A 60 6.21 -6.29 -17.13
C ARG A 60 7.73 -6.50 -17.02
N PRO A 61 8.59 -5.49 -17.23
CA PRO A 61 10.04 -5.71 -17.19
C PRO A 61 10.58 -6.07 -15.80
N THR A 62 9.95 -5.58 -14.73
CA THR A 62 10.49 -5.69 -13.36
C THR A 62 9.97 -6.90 -12.61
N ASN A 63 8.86 -7.50 -13.05
CA ASN A 63 8.13 -8.53 -12.33
C ASN A 63 7.70 -8.15 -10.90
N PHE A 64 7.82 -6.88 -10.50
CA PHE A 64 7.36 -6.43 -9.20
C PHE A 64 5.83 -6.45 -9.13
N ALA A 65 5.33 -7.05 -8.07
CA ALA A 65 3.92 -6.97 -7.70
C ALA A 65 3.70 -5.78 -6.76
N VAL A 66 2.56 -5.13 -6.93
CA VAL A 66 1.96 -4.22 -5.93
C VAL A 66 0.87 -4.97 -5.19
N ASP A 67 0.61 -4.62 -3.93
CA ASP A 67 -0.36 -5.35 -3.12
C ASP A 67 -1.76 -5.30 -3.73
N PHE A 68 -2.21 -4.13 -4.21
CA PHE A 68 -3.43 -3.99 -5.01
C PHE A 68 -3.27 -2.97 -6.15
N TRP A 69 -3.91 -3.27 -7.28
CA TRP A 69 -4.02 -2.37 -8.43
C TRP A 69 -5.46 -2.20 -8.88
N PHE A 70 -5.96 -0.96 -8.89
CA PHE A 70 -7.28 -0.59 -9.39
C PHE A 70 -7.17 0.24 -10.67
N PRO A 71 -7.22 -0.41 -11.86
CA PRO A 71 -6.98 0.27 -13.14
C PRO A 71 -7.97 1.40 -13.44
N ASP A 72 -9.25 1.20 -13.07
CA ASP A 72 -10.30 2.19 -13.32
C ASP A 72 -10.22 3.41 -12.39
N GLU A 73 -9.51 3.28 -11.27
CA GLU A 73 -9.20 4.36 -10.34
C GLU A 73 -7.78 4.91 -10.52
N MET A 74 -6.99 4.34 -11.45
CA MET A 74 -5.57 4.64 -11.64
C MET A 74 -4.77 4.61 -10.32
N THR A 75 -5.18 3.73 -9.40
CA THR A 75 -4.74 3.73 -8.00
C THR A 75 -4.03 2.43 -7.65
N VAL A 76 -2.78 2.57 -7.17
CA VAL A 76 -2.04 1.51 -6.49
C VAL A 76 -2.25 1.64 -4.98
N VAL A 77 -2.43 0.51 -4.29
CA VAL A 77 -2.48 0.45 -2.83
C VAL A 77 -1.39 -0.51 -2.34
N GLU A 78 -0.61 -0.07 -1.35
CA GLU A 78 0.48 -0.83 -0.73
C GLU A 78 0.31 -0.85 0.81
N PHE A 79 0.51 -2.00 1.43
CA PHE A 79 0.39 -2.25 2.87
C PHE A 79 1.75 -2.18 3.56
N ALA A 80 2.09 -1.01 4.10
CA ALA A 80 3.31 -0.79 4.87
C ALA A 80 3.07 -1.08 6.37
N LEU A 81 2.99 -2.36 6.74
CA LEU A 81 2.66 -2.80 8.11
C LEU A 81 3.85 -2.85 9.09
N THR A 82 5.06 -2.51 8.63
CA THR A 82 6.25 -2.39 9.49
C THR A 82 6.79 -0.97 9.52
N LEU A 83 7.16 -0.49 10.71
CA LEU A 83 7.72 0.86 10.88
C LEU A 83 9.25 0.86 10.94
N ARG A 84 9.89 -0.31 11.11
CA ARG A 84 11.35 -0.42 11.32
C ARG A 84 12.15 0.00 10.09
N ASN A 85 11.69 -0.38 8.90
CA ASN A 85 12.33 -0.11 7.62
C ASN A 85 11.43 0.74 6.68
N SER A 86 10.47 1.45 7.28
CA SER A 86 9.39 2.17 6.59
C SER A 86 9.88 3.08 5.46
N SER A 87 11.01 3.80 5.63
CA SER A 87 11.55 4.65 4.55
C SER A 87 12.02 3.85 3.33
N SER A 88 12.62 2.67 3.53
CA SER A 88 13.09 1.84 2.42
C SER A 88 11.94 1.20 1.65
N GLU A 89 10.89 0.77 2.34
CA GLU A 89 9.68 0.21 1.73
C GLU A 89 8.91 1.30 0.99
N PHE A 90 8.69 2.45 1.63
CA PHE A 90 8.06 3.62 1.02
C PHE A 90 8.74 4.03 -0.29
N HIS A 91 10.08 4.15 -0.30
CA HIS A 91 10.82 4.48 -1.52
C HIS A 91 10.73 3.36 -2.56
N LYS A 92 10.84 2.08 -2.16
CA LYS A 92 10.75 0.95 -3.07
C LYS A 92 9.40 0.90 -3.78
N ASP A 93 8.32 1.10 -3.05
CA ASP A 93 6.96 1.07 -3.60
C ASP A 93 6.70 2.24 -4.55
N ILE A 94 7.25 3.42 -4.25
CA ILE A 94 7.30 4.54 -5.20
C ILE A 94 8.04 4.14 -6.49
N PHE A 95 9.18 3.47 -6.38
CA PHE A 95 9.93 3.02 -7.57
C PHE A 95 9.15 1.99 -8.39
N LYS A 96 8.39 1.08 -7.77
CA LYS A 96 7.50 0.17 -8.51
C LYS A 96 6.53 0.94 -9.39
N VAL A 97 5.87 1.96 -8.82
CA VAL A 97 4.92 2.82 -9.53
C VAL A 97 5.58 3.63 -10.64
N LEU A 98 6.75 4.21 -10.38
CA LEU A 98 7.49 4.95 -11.42
C LEU A 98 7.86 4.04 -12.59
N LEU A 99 8.30 2.81 -12.32
CA LEU A 99 8.66 1.84 -13.36
C LEU A 99 7.44 1.33 -14.13
N SER A 100 6.26 1.25 -13.51
CA SER A 100 5.03 0.94 -14.24
C SER A 100 4.59 2.10 -15.14
N VAL A 101 4.69 3.34 -14.66
CA VAL A 101 4.40 4.53 -15.47
C VAL A 101 5.34 4.63 -16.66
N ASP A 102 6.65 4.39 -16.46
CA ASP A 102 7.64 4.34 -17.55
C ASP A 102 7.35 3.21 -18.55
N SER A 103 6.69 2.13 -18.10
CA SER A 103 6.22 1.03 -18.95
C SER A 103 4.86 1.30 -19.62
N GLY A 104 4.29 2.50 -19.46
CA GLY A 104 3.04 2.92 -20.09
C GLY A 104 1.76 2.71 -19.26
N GLU A 105 1.88 2.26 -18.01
CA GLU A 105 0.73 2.14 -17.09
C GLU A 105 0.25 3.52 -16.62
N LYS A 106 -1.06 3.69 -16.44
CA LYS A 106 -1.65 4.95 -16.02
C LYS A 106 -1.90 4.96 -14.52
N VAL A 107 -0.92 5.38 -13.73
CA VAL A 107 -1.05 5.55 -12.28
C VAL A 107 -1.00 7.04 -11.94
N ASN A 108 -2.00 7.54 -11.21
CA ASN A 108 -2.03 8.91 -10.69
C ASN A 108 -2.19 8.96 -9.17
N ARG A 109 -2.33 7.81 -8.51
CA ARG A 109 -2.48 7.72 -7.07
C ARG A 109 -1.78 6.49 -6.49
N LEU A 110 -1.06 6.71 -5.40
CA LEU A 110 -0.45 5.68 -4.58
C LEU A 110 -0.92 5.83 -3.14
N VAL A 111 -1.62 4.83 -2.62
CA VAL A 111 -2.15 4.81 -1.26
C VAL A 111 -1.34 3.84 -0.42
N PHE A 112 -0.76 4.33 0.68
CA PHE A 112 -0.17 3.49 1.70
C PHE A 112 -1.18 3.24 2.81
N ILE A 113 -1.46 1.99 3.11
CA ILE A 113 -2.19 1.57 4.30
C ILE A 113 -1.17 1.07 5.32
N SER A 114 -1.15 1.65 6.52
CA SER A 114 -0.04 1.47 7.45
C SER A 114 -0.48 1.41 8.90
N LYS A 115 0.43 1.03 9.79
CA LYS A 115 0.23 1.13 11.24
C LYS A 115 0.32 2.60 11.71
N PRO A 116 -0.25 2.92 12.89
CA PRO A 116 -0.13 4.25 13.50
C PRO A 116 1.32 4.72 13.61
N GLY A 117 1.59 5.98 13.25
CA GLY A 117 2.92 6.59 13.24
C GLY A 117 3.54 6.74 11.84
N ALA A 118 2.97 6.11 10.81
CA ALA A 118 3.41 6.25 9.42
C ALA A 118 3.25 7.69 8.88
N ILE A 119 2.14 8.38 9.19
CA ILE A 119 1.93 9.78 8.79
C ILE A 119 3.03 10.66 9.37
N LYS A 120 3.33 10.49 10.66
CA LYS A 120 4.41 11.25 11.31
C LYS A 120 5.76 10.95 10.66
N ARG A 121 6.07 9.67 10.42
CA ARG A 121 7.32 9.24 9.77
C ARG A 121 7.48 9.87 8.38
N HIS A 122 6.46 9.82 7.54
CA HIS A 122 6.51 10.33 6.18
C HIS A 122 6.20 11.83 6.08
N SER A 123 6.03 12.50 7.21
CA SER A 123 6.04 13.97 7.31
C SER A 123 7.47 14.55 7.43
N GLU A 124 8.50 13.69 7.49
CA GLU A 124 9.91 14.10 7.48
C GLU A 124 10.29 14.79 6.15
N PRO A 125 11.29 15.69 6.14
CA PRO A 125 11.63 16.51 4.98
C PRO A 125 11.88 15.73 3.69
N ALA A 126 12.57 14.59 3.76
CA ALA A 126 12.88 13.77 2.59
C ALA A 126 11.60 13.18 1.97
N SER A 127 10.71 12.59 2.77
CA SER A 127 9.43 12.04 2.29
C SER A 127 8.56 13.14 1.68
N LYS A 128 8.50 14.32 2.32
CA LYS A 128 7.78 15.49 1.76
C LYS A 128 8.34 15.94 0.42
N ALA A 129 9.67 16.04 0.29
CA ALA A 129 10.31 16.43 -0.96
C ALA A 129 9.99 15.44 -2.09
N ILE A 130 10.04 14.14 -1.80
CA ILE A 130 9.69 13.08 -2.75
C ILE A 130 8.21 13.15 -3.16
N THR A 131 7.29 13.24 -2.20
CA THR A 131 5.85 13.35 -2.48
C THR A 131 5.53 14.58 -3.34
N ASN A 132 6.11 15.73 -3.03
CA ASN A 132 5.92 16.95 -3.81
C ASN A 132 6.50 16.81 -5.22
N TRP A 133 7.66 16.17 -5.36
CA TRP A 133 8.27 15.91 -6.65
C TRP A 133 7.42 14.97 -7.51
N LEU A 134 6.90 13.89 -6.93
CA LEU A 134 6.00 12.96 -7.61
C LEU A 134 4.74 13.65 -8.13
N LYS A 135 4.09 14.43 -7.28
CA LYS A 135 2.89 15.20 -7.66
C LYS A 135 3.19 16.19 -8.77
N LYS A 136 4.31 16.91 -8.70
CA LYS A 136 4.67 17.94 -9.70
C LYS A 136 5.09 17.35 -11.04
N LYS A 137 5.86 16.25 -11.03
CA LYS A 137 6.51 15.72 -12.23
C LYS A 137 5.70 14.62 -12.93
N TYR A 138 5.00 13.80 -12.16
CA TYR A 138 4.29 12.62 -12.67
C TYR A 138 2.78 12.67 -12.39
N GLU A 139 2.29 13.73 -11.76
CA GLU A 139 0.87 13.86 -11.37
C GLU A 139 0.39 12.72 -10.45
N ILE A 140 1.32 12.10 -9.71
CA ILE A 140 1.03 11.04 -8.75
C ILE A 140 0.80 11.64 -7.37
N GLU A 141 -0.41 11.42 -6.82
CA GLU A 141 -0.75 11.78 -5.45
C GLU A 141 -0.48 10.61 -4.49
N ILE A 142 0.29 10.87 -3.43
CA ILE A 142 0.50 9.91 -2.34
C ILE A 142 -0.50 10.20 -1.21
N THR A 143 -1.25 9.19 -0.80
CA THR A 143 -2.07 9.21 0.41
C THR A 143 -1.54 8.19 1.42
N ILE A 144 -1.49 8.55 2.70
CA ILE A 144 -1.12 7.61 3.78
C ILE A 144 -2.31 7.49 4.72
N ILE A 145 -2.76 6.26 4.94
CA ILE A 145 -3.89 5.90 5.80
C ILE A 145 -3.37 5.03 6.95
N GLU A 146 -3.61 5.45 8.18
CA GLU A 146 -3.27 4.65 9.35
C GLU A 146 -4.47 3.80 9.79
N LEU A 147 -4.21 2.53 10.05
CA LEU A 147 -5.16 1.58 10.62
C LEU A 147 -5.33 1.86 12.12
N LYS A 148 -6.58 1.85 12.60
CA LYS A 148 -6.96 2.21 13.97
C LYS A 148 -7.49 1.02 14.77
#